data_AF-W3VMU3-F1
#
_entry.id   AF-W3VMU3-F1
#
_cell.length_a   1.000
_cell.length_b   1.000
_cell.length_c   1.000
_cell.angle_alpha   90.00
_cell.angle_beta   90.00
_cell.angle_gamma   90.00
#
_symmetry.space_group_name_H-M   'P 1'
#
loop_
_entity.id
_entity.type
_entity.pdbx_description
1 polymer ?
#
loop_
_entity_poly.entity_id
_entity_poly.type
_entity_poly.pdbx_seq_one_letter_code
_entity_poly.pdbx_strand_id
1 'polypeptide(L)'
;MSVEAKFNKAVSIVGSLPKDGPVQPTQDDQLKFYGFYKQATIGDVNTKKPGMFDLTGKYKWEAWNKNQGMSKEDAQQAYVDALLQLPLCPSRRSSYIAIQQILKKHEDEGDSAQHIKDIESA
;
A
#
# COMPACT_ATOMS: atom_id res chain seq x y z
N MET A 1 -8.52 -5.66 -13.12
CA MET A 1 -7.27 -5.67 -12.32
C MET A 1 -7.46 -6.58 -11.11
N SER A 2 -6.60 -7.57 -10.90
CA SER A 2 -6.62 -8.39 -9.68
C SER A 2 -6.25 -7.54 -8.46
N VAL A 3 -6.74 -7.92 -7.27
CA VAL A 3 -6.44 -7.24 -6.01
C VAL A 3 -4.93 -7.22 -5.75
N GLU A 4 -4.25 -8.33 -6.04
CA GLU A 4 -2.81 -8.46 -5.94
C GLU A 4 -2.03 -7.47 -6.83
N ALA A 5 -2.47 -7.27 -8.08
CA ALA A 5 -1.82 -6.30 -8.98
C ALA A 5 -1.96 -4.86 -8.46
N LYS A 6 -3.14 -4.51 -7.91
CA LYS A 6 -3.37 -3.21 -7.27
C LYS A 6 -2.49 -3.04 -6.03
N PHE A 7 -2.38 -4.09 -5.22
CA PHE A 7 -1.55 -4.12 -4.01
C PHE A 7 -0.06 -3.93 -4.34
N ASN A 8 0.49 -4.69 -5.29
CA ASN A 8 1.89 -4.56 -5.69
C ASN A 8 2.22 -3.15 -6.18
N LYS A 9 1.30 -2.55 -6.95
CA LYS A 9 1.42 -1.16 -7.40
C LYS A 9 1.36 -0.18 -6.23
N ALA A 10 0.42 -0.36 -5.30
CA ALA A 10 0.30 0.47 -4.09
C ALA A 10 1.55 0.41 -3.21
N VAL A 11 2.11 -0.78 -2.99
CA VAL A 11 3.37 -0.97 -2.24
C VAL A 11 4.53 -0.23 -2.91
N SER A 12 4.65 -0.33 -4.24
CA SER A 12 5.67 0.40 -4.99
C SER A 12 5.52 1.92 -4.86
N ILE A 13 4.28 2.43 -4.87
CA ILE A 13 4.00 3.86 -4.68
C ILE A 13 4.45 4.28 -3.28
N VAL A 14 3.98 3.60 -2.22
CA VAL A 14 4.30 3.92 -0.82
C VAL A 14 5.81 3.88 -0.57
N GLY A 15 6.54 2.92 -1.14
CA GLY A 15 8.00 2.84 -1.05
C GLY A 15 8.75 3.93 -1.81
N SER A 16 8.13 4.51 -2.84
CA SER A 16 8.72 5.58 -3.66
C SER A 16 8.29 6.98 -3.22
N LEU A 17 7.43 7.11 -2.20
CA LEU A 17 6.96 8.41 -1.72
C LEU A 17 8.13 9.20 -1.10
N PRO A 18 8.40 10.42 -1.57
CA PRO A 18 9.39 11.27 -0.93
C PRO A 18 8.92 11.68 0.46
N LYS A 19 9.85 11.76 1.42
CA LYS A 19 9.56 12.13 2.82
C LYS A 19 8.91 13.51 2.94
N ASP A 20 9.28 14.44 2.06
CA ASP A 20 8.74 15.80 1.96
C ASP A 20 7.71 15.94 0.82
N GLY A 21 7.03 14.85 0.49
CA GLY A 21 6.08 14.78 -0.62
C GLY A 21 4.71 15.39 -0.32
N PRO A 22 3.85 15.48 -1.36
CA PRO A 22 2.45 15.88 -1.20
C PRO A 22 1.58 14.85 -0.47
N VAL A 23 2.09 13.62 -0.32
CA VAL A 23 1.48 12.53 0.46
C VAL A 23 2.44 12.16 1.57
N GLN A 24 2.07 12.51 2.81
CA GLN A 24 2.86 12.19 4.00
C GLN A 24 2.05 11.26 4.91
N PRO A 25 2.31 9.94 4.87
CA PRO A 25 1.70 9.02 5.80
C PRO A 25 2.14 9.34 7.22
N THR A 26 1.20 9.49 8.14
CA THR A 26 1.51 9.63 9.57
C THR A 26 2.19 8.35 10.08
N GLN A 27 2.82 8.40 11.27
CA GLN A 27 3.41 7.20 11.87
C GLN A 27 2.38 6.08 12.05
N ASP A 28 1.14 6.43 12.43
CA ASP A 28 0.04 5.48 12.57
C ASP A 28 -0.34 4.85 11.23
N ASP A 29 -0.34 5.62 10.14
CA ASP A 29 -0.63 5.08 8.81
C ASP A 29 0.48 4.17 8.32
N GLN A 30 1.75 4.51 8.58
CA GLN A 30 2.88 3.63 8.30
C GLN A 30 2.77 2.29 9.04
N LEU A 31 2.32 2.32 10.30
CA LEU A 31 2.06 1.10 11.08
C LEU A 31 0.89 0.29 10.51
N LYS A 32 -0.19 0.94 10.07
CA LYS A 32 -1.31 0.25 9.39
C LYS A 32 -0.86 -0.42 8.09
N PHE A 33 -0.14 0.31 7.23
CA PHE A 33 0.41 -0.25 5.99
C PHE A 33 1.32 -1.44 6.26
N TYR A 34 2.18 -1.33 7.29
CA TYR A 34 3.01 -2.45 7.72
C TYR A 34 2.17 -3.67 8.14
N GLY A 35 1.15 -3.48 8.97
CA GLY A 35 0.28 -4.56 9.42
C GLY A 35 -0.42 -5.28 8.26
N PHE A 36 -1.02 -4.53 7.33
CA PHE A 36 -1.68 -5.10 6.15
C PHE A 36 -0.68 -5.78 5.19
N TYR A 37 0.47 -5.16 4.97
CA TYR A 37 1.51 -5.74 4.12
C TYR A 37 2.00 -7.09 4.65
N LYS A 38 2.24 -7.20 5.96
CA LYS A 38 2.66 -8.46 6.60
C LYS A 38 1.58 -9.53 6.52
N GLN A 39 0.32 -9.17 6.76
CA GLN A 39 -0.81 -10.09 6.63
C GLN A 39 -1.02 -10.56 5.18
N ALA A 40 -0.91 -9.66 4.20
CA ALA A 40 -1.06 -9.98 2.79
C ALA A 40 0.04 -10.92 2.25
N THR A 41 1.27 -10.79 2.76
CA THR A 41 2.43 -11.54 2.28
C THR A 41 2.66 -12.84 3.04
N ILE A 42 2.72 -12.74 4.37
CA ILE A 42 3.05 -13.87 5.27
C ILE A 42 1.78 -14.53 5.79
N GLY A 43 0.71 -13.78 6.01
CA GLY A 43 -0.46 -14.21 6.77
C GLY A 43 -0.32 -13.88 8.24
N ASP A 44 -0.91 -14.70 9.09
CA ASP A 44 -0.97 -14.48 10.54
C ASP A 44 0.41 -14.31 11.19
N VAL A 45 0.45 -13.50 12.24
CA VAL A 45 1.66 -13.25 13.01
C VAL A 45 2.21 -14.54 13.60
N ASN A 46 3.46 -14.84 13.28
CA ASN A 46 4.16 -16.07 13.67
C ASN A 46 5.40 -15.81 14.54
N THR A 47 5.62 -14.56 14.95
CA THR A 47 6.75 -14.14 15.78
C THR A 47 6.31 -13.82 17.20
N LYS A 48 7.20 -14.02 18.19
CA LYS A 48 6.95 -13.61 19.59
C LYS A 48 6.85 -12.09 19.70
N LYS A 49 6.03 -11.62 20.65
CA LYS A 49 5.91 -10.19 20.97
C LYS A 49 7.27 -9.62 21.41
N PRO A 50 7.76 -8.52 20.81
CA PRO A 50 9.00 -7.87 21.21
C PRO A 50 8.97 -7.43 22.68
N GLY A 51 10.16 -7.40 23.31
CA GLY A 51 10.32 -7.01 24.71
C GLY A 51 10.04 -5.52 24.97
N MET A 52 9.85 -5.15 26.24
CA MET A 52 9.46 -3.79 26.66
C MET A 52 10.43 -2.68 26.22
N PHE A 53 11.69 -3.02 25.93
CA PHE A 53 12.72 -2.08 25.47
C PHE A 53 12.68 -1.78 23.97
N ASP A 54 11.93 -2.54 23.17
CA ASP A 54 11.75 -2.30 21.72
C ASP A 54 10.31 -1.82 21.43
N LEU A 55 10.08 -0.52 21.68
CA LEU A 55 8.76 0.10 21.47
C LEU A 55 8.36 0.07 19.99
N THR A 56 9.28 0.34 19.07
CA THR A 56 8.99 0.35 17.62
C THR A 56 8.63 -1.05 17.12
N GLY A 57 9.40 -2.07 17.52
CA GLY A 57 9.09 -3.46 17.20
C GLY A 57 7.75 -3.87 17.80
N LYS A 58 7.46 -3.47 19.05
CA LYS A 58 6.17 -3.71 19.69
C LYS A 58 5.01 -3.13 18.90
N TYR A 59 5.09 -1.87 18.45
CA TYR A 59 4.01 -1.25 17.67
C TYR A 59 3.81 -1.92 16.31
N LYS A 60 4.91 -2.28 15.61
CA LYS A 60 4.86 -3.04 14.36
C LYS A 60 4.21 -4.41 14.56
N TRP A 61 4.59 -5.10 15.63
CA TRP A 61 4.02 -6.40 15.99
C TRP A 61 2.54 -6.28 16.34
N GLU A 62 2.15 -5.27 17.12
CA GLU A 62 0.75 -5.02 17.48
C GLU A 62 -0.10 -4.69 16.24
N ALA A 63 0.42 -3.90 15.30
CA ALA A 63 -0.26 -3.60 14.04
C ALA A 63 -0.47 -4.85 13.17
N TRP A 64 0.51 -5.76 13.13
CA TRP A 64 0.36 -7.03 12.41
C TRP A 64 -0.58 -7.98 13.14
N ASN A 65 -0.41 -8.16 14.46
CA ASN A 65 -1.25 -9.03 15.28
C ASN A 65 -2.73 -8.61 15.27
N LYS A 66 -3.04 -7.33 15.12
CA LYS A 66 -4.41 -6.83 15.01
C LYS A 66 -5.16 -7.37 13.78
N ASN A 67 -4.45 -7.74 12.72
CA ASN A 67 -5.02 -8.25 11.48
C ASN A 67 -5.02 -9.78 11.40
N GLN A 68 -4.73 -10.48 12.51
CA GLN A 68 -4.74 -11.93 12.55
C GLN A 68 -6.14 -12.48 12.18
N GLY A 69 -6.17 -13.53 11.37
CA GLY A 69 -7.40 -14.15 10.86
C GLY A 69 -7.97 -13.47 9.61
N MET A 70 -7.38 -12.36 9.16
CA MET A 70 -7.75 -11.72 7.89
C MET A 70 -7.15 -12.49 6.71
N SER A 71 -7.92 -12.70 5.65
CA SER A 71 -7.43 -13.36 4.43
C SER A 71 -6.37 -12.51 3.72
N LYS A 72 -5.58 -13.13 2.84
CA LYS A 72 -4.58 -12.40 2.06
C LYS A 72 -5.25 -11.40 1.13
N GLU A 73 -6.33 -11.78 0.47
CA GLU A 73 -7.07 -10.88 -0.43
C GLU A 73 -7.65 -9.68 0.34
N ASP A 74 -8.24 -9.89 1.52
CA ASP A 74 -8.80 -8.80 2.33
C ASP A 74 -7.71 -7.85 2.82
N ALA A 75 -6.55 -8.38 3.23
CA ALA A 75 -5.43 -7.56 3.66
C ALA A 75 -4.86 -6.71 2.51
N GLN A 76 -4.79 -7.27 1.30
CA GLN A 76 -4.38 -6.54 0.10
C GLN A 76 -5.38 -5.43 -0.24
N GLN A 77 -6.67 -5.72 -0.18
CA GLN A 77 -7.72 -4.74 -0.43
C GLN A 77 -7.68 -3.62 0.62
N ALA A 78 -7.57 -3.95 1.91
CA ALA A 78 -7.46 -2.99 3.00
C ALA A 78 -6.21 -2.09 2.87
N TYR A 79 -5.09 -2.61 2.35
CA TYR A 79 -3.90 -1.80 2.06
C TYR A 79 -4.18 -0.74 0.99
N VAL A 80 -4.85 -1.14 -0.11
CA VAL A 80 -5.22 -0.23 -1.19
C VAL A 80 -6.21 0.81 -0.69
N ASP A 81 -7.21 0.40 0.08
CA ASP A 81 -8.23 1.30 0.64
C ASP A 81 -7.60 2.30 1.62
N ALA A 82 -6.67 1.86 2.47
CA ALA A 82 -5.93 2.74 3.38
C ALA A 82 -5.10 3.79 2.61
N LEU A 83 -4.51 3.43 1.46
CA LEU A 83 -3.79 4.38 0.61
C LEU A 83 -4.73 5.40 -0.03
N LEU A 84 -5.94 4.98 -0.42
CA LEU A 84 -6.96 5.87 -0.97
C LEU A 84 -7.58 6.79 0.10
N GLN A 85 -7.64 6.35 1.35
CA GLN A 85 -8.17 7.10 2.49
C GLN A 85 -7.17 8.06 3.13
N LEU A 86 -5.87 7.96 2.80
CA LEU A 86 -4.88 8.88 3.33
C LEU A 86 -5.34 10.33 3.09
N PRO A 87 -5.47 11.16 4.14
CA PRO A 87 -5.82 12.55 3.98
C PRO A 87 -4.66 13.21 3.24
N LEU A 88 -4.83 13.37 1.94
CA LEU A 88 -3.91 14.15 1.12
C LEU A 88 -3.80 15.52 1.76
N CYS A 89 -2.57 15.99 1.96
CA CYS A 89 -2.33 17.28 2.61
C CYS A 89 -3.23 18.34 1.95
N PRO A 90 -4.01 19.11 2.73
CA PRO A 90 -4.91 20.15 2.20
C PRO A 90 -4.18 21.21 1.35
N SER A 91 -2.86 21.29 1.47
CA SER A 91 -1.98 22.27 0.83
C SER A 91 -1.86 22.11 -0.69
N ARG A 92 -2.23 20.98 -1.31
CA ARG A 92 -2.26 20.84 -2.78
C ARG A 92 -3.38 19.92 -3.26
N ARG A 93 -4.55 20.51 -3.53
CA ARG A 93 -5.71 19.91 -4.26
C ARG A 93 -5.35 19.23 -5.60
N SER A 94 -4.17 19.50 -6.17
CA SER A 94 -3.78 19.07 -7.52
C SER A 94 -3.36 17.58 -7.62
N SER A 95 -2.85 16.98 -6.55
CA SER A 95 -2.31 15.60 -6.57
C SER A 95 -3.40 14.51 -6.49
N TYR A 96 -4.52 14.79 -5.82
CA TYR A 96 -5.68 13.88 -5.78
C TYR A 96 -6.27 13.68 -7.17
N ILE A 97 -6.45 14.79 -7.89
CA ILE A 97 -6.95 14.78 -9.27
C ILE A 97 -5.96 14.08 -10.19
N ALA A 98 -4.64 14.20 -9.97
CA ALA A 98 -3.64 13.48 -10.76
C ALA A 98 -3.66 11.96 -10.53
N ILE A 99 -3.74 11.48 -9.27
CA ILE A 99 -3.83 10.04 -8.99
C ILE A 99 -5.18 9.49 -9.47
N GLN A 100 -6.28 10.23 -9.27
CA GLN A 100 -7.60 9.89 -9.79
C GLN A 100 -7.62 9.89 -11.33
N GLN A 101 -6.95 10.83 -12.01
CA GLN A 101 -6.83 10.84 -13.49
C GLN A 101 -5.91 9.74 -14.00
N ILE A 102 -4.85 9.37 -13.28
CA ILE A 102 -3.99 8.24 -13.66
C ILE A 102 -4.75 6.91 -13.51
N LEU A 103 -5.57 6.76 -12.47
CA LEU A 103 -6.40 5.59 -12.27
C LEU A 103 -7.58 5.55 -13.26
N LYS A 104 -8.19 6.70 -13.57
CA LYS A 104 -9.35 6.81 -14.47
C LYS A 104 -8.98 6.75 -15.95
N LYS A 105 -7.85 7.34 -16.37
CA LYS A 105 -7.34 7.26 -17.75
C LYS A 105 -6.97 5.83 -18.18
N HIS A 106 -6.78 4.92 -17.21
CA HIS A 106 -6.54 3.50 -17.46
C HIS A 106 -7.79 2.62 -17.35
N GLU A 107 -8.95 3.20 -17.05
CA GLU A 107 -10.24 2.49 -16.96
C GLU A 107 -11.04 2.58 -18.27
N ASP A 108 -10.78 3.60 -19.10
CA ASP A 108 -11.44 3.83 -20.40
C ASP A 108 -10.70 3.22 -21.61
N GLU A 109 -9.49 2.68 -21.46
CA GLU A 109 -8.77 1.97 -22.52
C GLU A 109 -8.94 0.45 -22.34
N GLY A 110 -10.12 -0.03 -22.71
CA GLY A 110 -10.27 -1.40 -23.15
C GLY A 110 -9.40 -1.64 -24.38
N ASP A 111 -8.50 -2.61 -24.25
CA ASP A 111 -7.71 -3.24 -25.32
C ASP A 111 -6.61 -2.39 -25.99
N SER A 112 -5.36 -2.68 -25.61
CA SER A 112 -4.23 -2.76 -26.53
C SER A 112 -3.08 -3.47 -25.83
N ALA A 113 -3.14 -4.80 -25.87
CA ALA A 113 -1.99 -5.65 -25.68
C ALA A 113 -0.95 -5.36 -26.78
N GLN A 114 0.02 -4.44 -26.59
CA GLN A 114 1.29 -4.43 -27.35
C GLN A 114 2.36 -3.41 -26.86
N HIS A 115 2.80 -3.44 -25.60
CA HIS A 115 4.00 -2.64 -25.23
C HIS A 115 4.98 -3.30 -24.25
N ILE A 116 4.89 -4.62 -24.06
CA ILE A 116 5.85 -5.36 -23.21
C ILE A 116 6.82 -6.22 -24.05
N LYS A 117 6.67 -6.31 -25.37
CA LYS A 117 7.57 -7.10 -26.23
C LYS A 117 8.84 -6.38 -26.69
N ASP A 118 8.94 -5.06 -26.56
CA ASP A 118 10.07 -4.30 -27.13
C ASP A 118 11.21 -4.01 -26.13
N ILE A 119 11.11 -4.48 -24.88
CA ILE A 119 12.13 -4.23 -23.85
C ILE A 119 13.09 -5.43 -23.66
N GLU A 120 12.75 -6.62 -24.17
CA GLU A 120 13.62 -7.82 -24.08
C GLU A 120 14.44 -8.10 -25.35
N SER A 121 14.52 -7.19 -26.33
CA SER A 121 15.31 -7.40 -27.57
C SER A 121 16.21 -6.22 -27.96
N ALA A 122 16.65 -5.41 -26.98
CA ALA A 122 17.69 -4.40 -27.16
C ALA A 122 18.91 -4.68 -26.28
#